data_AF-A0A353CPT7-F1
#
_entry.id   AF-A0A353CPT7-F1
#
_cell.length_a   1.000
_cell.length_b   1.000
_cell.length_c   1.000
_cell.angle_alpha   90.00
_cell.angle_beta   90.00
_cell.angle_gamma   90.00
#
_symmetry.space_group_name_H-M   'P 1'
#
loop_
_entity.id
_entity.type
_entity.pdbx_description
1 polymer ?
#
loop_
_entity_poly.entity_id
_entity_poly.type
_entity_poly.pdbx_seq_one_letter_code
_entity_poly.pdbx_strand_id
1 'polypeptide(L)'
;MSFDPSVDNSAARLAAMARAAGSGPDLTQGGGGNVSLKIGPERMLIKASGSRLSEMSETHGYALVNSGNIRRQLAGCRMGDGELLDYICAQSLPVKGAAAAKPSVETGFHALLNTAVVHVHSVYANLLNMTVEGRAAAARLFPGAAWIDYVPPGARLC
;
A
#
# COMPACT_ATOMS: atom_id res chain seq x y z
N MET A 1 18.82 -6.12 12.71
CA MET A 1 19.61 -5.10 11.98
C MET A 1 18.64 -4.09 11.38
N SER A 2 18.90 -2.79 11.52
CA SER A 2 18.09 -1.74 10.88
C SER A 2 18.21 -1.83 9.36
N PHE A 3 17.15 -1.44 8.64
CA PHE A 3 17.21 -1.31 7.18
C PHE A 3 18.06 -0.09 6.83
N ASP A 4 19.03 -0.29 5.93
CA ASP A 4 19.93 0.76 5.45
C ASP A 4 19.68 1.01 3.95
N PRO A 5 19.00 2.10 3.58
CA PRO A 5 18.70 2.44 2.19
C PRO A 5 19.94 2.69 1.33
N SER A 6 21.13 2.92 1.93
CA SER A 6 22.36 3.20 1.16
C SER A 6 22.97 1.96 0.51
N VAL A 7 22.59 0.77 0.99
CA VAL A 7 23.09 -0.53 0.49
C VAL A 7 21.97 -1.42 -0.05
N ASP A 8 20.72 -0.95 -0.02
CA ASP A 8 19.55 -1.66 -0.54
C ASP A 8 18.70 -0.72 -1.42
N ASN A 9 18.59 -1.05 -2.70
CA ASN A 9 17.89 -0.22 -3.70
C ASN A 9 16.35 -0.30 -3.60
N SER A 10 15.80 -1.03 -2.62
CA SER A 10 14.35 -1.19 -2.46
C SER A 10 13.62 0.13 -2.22
N ALA A 11 14.22 1.07 -1.50
CA ALA A 11 13.64 2.39 -1.28
C ALA A 11 13.52 3.21 -2.58
N ALA A 12 14.56 3.18 -3.43
CA ALA A 12 14.50 3.87 -4.73
C ALA A 12 13.50 3.22 -5.68
N ARG A 13 13.43 1.88 -5.69
CA ARG A 13 12.43 1.14 -6.49
C ARG A 13 11.00 1.49 -6.06
N LEU A 14 10.74 1.55 -4.75
CA LEU A 14 9.46 1.97 -4.22
C LEU A 14 9.13 3.41 -4.62
N ALA A 15 10.09 4.34 -4.47
CA ALA A 15 9.90 5.74 -4.83
C ALA A 15 9.65 5.93 -6.32
N ALA A 16 10.33 5.17 -7.19
CA ALA A 16 10.08 5.18 -8.62
C ALA A 16 8.66 4.69 -8.96
N MET A 17 8.21 3.59 -8.35
CA MET A 17 6.83 3.10 -8.48
C MET A 17 5.82 4.13 -7.99
N ALA A 18 6.08 4.77 -6.84
CA ALA A 18 5.23 5.79 -6.27
C ALA A 18 5.07 6.98 -7.23
N ARG A 19 6.19 7.54 -7.71
CA ARG A 19 6.14 8.71 -8.61
C ARG A 19 5.47 8.40 -9.94
N ALA A 20 5.62 7.18 -10.45
CA ALA A 20 4.88 6.73 -11.64
C ALA A 20 3.37 6.65 -11.37
N ALA A 21 2.95 6.10 -10.23
CA ALA A 21 1.53 6.01 -9.85
C ALA A 21 0.93 7.37 -9.44
N GLY A 22 1.77 8.29 -8.97
CA GLY A 22 1.42 9.64 -8.56
C GLY A 22 1.66 10.71 -9.64
N SER A 23 1.88 10.32 -10.90
CA SER A 23 2.28 11.24 -11.97
C SER A 23 1.18 12.24 -12.36
N GLY A 24 -0.07 11.96 -12.03
CA GLY A 24 -1.21 12.78 -12.42
C GLY A 24 -2.41 12.66 -11.49
N PRO A 25 -3.24 13.72 -11.40
CA PRO A 25 -4.45 13.75 -10.57
C PRO A 25 -5.55 12.81 -11.06
N ASP A 26 -5.47 12.34 -12.29
CA ASP A 26 -6.32 11.30 -12.87
C ASP A 26 -6.05 9.90 -12.27
N LEU A 27 -4.83 9.66 -11.80
CA LEU A 27 -4.45 8.41 -11.12
C LEU A 27 -4.56 8.55 -9.59
N THR A 28 -4.04 9.64 -9.03
CA THR A 28 -3.94 9.82 -7.59
C THR A 28 -4.32 11.25 -7.17
N GLN A 29 -5.33 11.39 -6.32
CA GLN A 29 -5.79 12.70 -5.83
C GLN A 29 -5.28 12.98 -4.41
N GLY A 30 -4.64 14.13 -4.22
CA GLY A 30 -4.14 14.56 -2.90
C GLY A 30 -3.15 13.56 -2.28
N GLY A 31 -3.41 13.14 -1.04
CA GLY A 31 -2.62 12.13 -0.33
C GLY A 31 -3.10 10.69 -0.51
N GLY A 32 -4.05 10.46 -1.42
CA GLY A 32 -4.57 9.14 -1.75
C GLY A 32 -3.57 8.24 -2.48
N GLY A 33 -3.98 7.02 -2.76
CA GLY A 33 -3.12 6.00 -3.36
C GLY A 33 -2.04 5.50 -2.40
N ASN A 34 -1.48 4.32 -2.68
CA ASN A 34 -0.57 3.63 -1.80
C ASN A 34 0.33 2.67 -2.57
N VAL A 35 1.58 2.52 -2.12
CA VAL A 35 2.53 1.59 -2.72
C VAL A 35 3.26 0.82 -1.65
N SER A 36 3.58 -0.44 -1.92
CA SER A 36 4.43 -1.26 -1.06
C SER A 36 5.41 -2.13 -1.83
N LEU A 37 6.54 -2.41 -1.21
CA LEU A 37 7.54 -3.35 -1.69
C LEU A 37 8.04 -4.23 -0.54
N LYS A 38 7.83 -5.54 -0.66
CA LYS A 38 8.32 -6.54 0.29
C LYS A 38 9.81 -6.84 0.06
N ILE A 39 10.56 -6.89 1.15
CA ILE A 39 12.00 -7.18 1.20
C ILE A 39 12.19 -8.48 1.99
N GLY A 40 12.03 -9.61 1.29
CA GLY A 40 11.97 -10.92 1.91
C GLY A 40 10.63 -11.21 2.62
N PRO A 41 10.58 -12.23 3.49
CA PRO A 41 9.32 -12.73 4.04
C PRO A 41 8.71 -11.86 5.14
N GLU A 42 9.53 -11.08 5.84
CA GLU A 42 9.11 -10.38 7.06
C GLU A 42 9.04 -8.87 6.87
N ARG A 43 9.80 -8.27 5.96
CA ARG A 43 9.89 -6.80 5.85
C ARG A 43 9.12 -6.26 4.65
N MET A 44 8.48 -5.12 4.82
CA MET A 44 7.82 -4.40 3.74
C MET A 44 7.98 -2.90 3.92
N LEU A 45 8.41 -2.22 2.85
CA LEU A 45 8.29 -0.78 2.74
C LEU A 45 6.87 -0.45 2.27
N ILE A 46 6.25 0.55 2.86
CA ILE A 46 4.87 0.98 2.57
C ILE A 46 4.82 2.51 2.58
N LYS A 47 3.97 3.14 1.76
CA LYS A 47 3.75 4.59 1.81
C LYS A 47 3.46 5.05 3.24
N ALA A 48 4.10 6.14 3.64
CA ALA A 48 3.79 6.80 4.90
C ALA A 48 2.43 7.53 4.82
N SER A 49 1.69 7.52 5.92
CA SER A 49 0.47 8.32 6.06
C SER A 49 0.81 9.81 5.93
N GLY A 50 0.00 10.56 5.18
CA GLY A 50 0.20 11.99 4.92
C GLY A 50 1.16 12.34 3.77
N SER A 51 1.93 11.39 3.24
CA SER A 51 2.81 11.62 2.08
C SER A 51 2.07 11.49 0.75
N ARG A 52 2.43 12.32 -0.24
CA ARG A 52 1.97 12.16 -1.63
C ARG A 52 2.88 11.21 -2.39
N LEU A 53 2.31 10.37 -3.25
CA LEU A 53 3.08 9.43 -4.07
C LEU A 53 4.12 10.14 -4.97
N SER A 54 3.76 11.32 -5.50
CA SER A 54 4.65 12.17 -6.32
C SER A 54 5.86 12.72 -5.57
N GLU A 55 5.81 12.78 -4.25
CA GLU A 55 6.84 13.40 -3.39
C GLU A 55 7.74 12.36 -2.71
N MET A 56 7.48 11.06 -2.91
CA MET A 56 8.29 9.99 -2.32
C MET A 56 9.70 9.96 -2.91
N SER A 57 10.68 9.69 -2.06
CA SER A 57 12.11 9.56 -2.40
C SER A 57 12.73 8.33 -1.73
N GLU A 58 14.01 8.08 -1.98
CA GLU A 58 14.78 7.02 -1.31
C GLU A 58 14.88 7.24 0.21
N THR A 59 14.69 8.47 0.69
CA THR A 59 14.90 8.89 2.07
C THR A 59 13.64 9.36 2.78
N HIS A 60 12.53 9.53 2.06
CA HIS A 60 11.29 10.09 2.60
C HIS A 60 10.03 9.48 1.98
N GLY A 61 8.93 9.51 2.74
CA GLY A 61 7.58 9.18 2.24
C GLY A 61 7.18 7.72 2.41
N TYR A 62 7.96 6.92 3.13
CA TYR A 62 7.65 5.53 3.44
C TYR A 62 7.91 5.19 4.91
N ALA A 63 7.26 4.12 5.37
CA ALA A 63 7.55 3.44 6.61
C ALA A 63 8.04 2.02 6.30
N LEU A 64 8.82 1.44 7.21
CA LEU A 64 9.18 0.03 7.17
C LEU A 64 8.39 -0.72 8.23
N VAL A 65 7.76 -1.84 7.86
CA VAL A 65 6.97 -2.66 8.79
C VAL A 65 7.37 -4.14 8.73
N ASN A 66 7.08 -4.87 9.80
CA ASN A 66 7.11 -6.34 9.79
C ASN A 66 5.81 -6.89 9.17
N SER A 67 5.79 -7.03 7.83
CA SER A 67 4.68 -7.63 7.08
C SER A 67 4.40 -9.11 7.40
N GLY A 68 5.40 -9.86 7.88
CA GLY A 68 5.22 -11.27 8.25
C GLY A 68 4.31 -11.42 9.47
N ASN A 69 4.54 -10.58 10.49
CA ASN A 69 3.66 -10.48 11.67
C ASN A 69 2.25 -10.05 11.28
N ILE A 70 2.12 -9.00 10.46
CA ILE A 70 0.82 -8.50 9.99
C ILE A 70 0.04 -9.63 9.29
N ARG A 71 0.68 -10.36 8.38
CA ARG A 71 0.03 -11.47 7.67
C ARG A 71 -0.41 -12.59 8.61
N ARG A 72 0.42 -12.97 9.58
CA ARG A 72 0.07 -14.00 10.58
C ARG A 72 -1.10 -13.55 11.45
N GLN A 73 -1.13 -12.29 11.87
CA GLN A 73 -2.21 -11.73 12.67
C GLN A 73 -3.54 -11.75 11.89
N LEU A 74 -3.53 -11.29 10.65
CA LEU A 74 -4.73 -11.29 9.78
C LEU A 74 -5.27 -12.70 9.50
N ALA A 75 -4.38 -13.70 9.40
CA ALA A 75 -4.79 -15.09 9.23
C ALA A 75 -5.37 -15.73 10.51
N GLY A 76 -4.98 -15.23 11.69
CA GLY A 76 -5.31 -15.84 12.98
C GLY A 76 -6.56 -15.29 13.67
N CYS A 77 -6.89 -14.01 13.46
CA CYS A 77 -8.02 -13.37 14.14
C CYS A 77 -8.58 -12.19 13.34
N ARG A 78 -9.89 -11.95 13.46
CA ARG A 78 -10.53 -10.72 12.96
C ARG A 78 -10.37 -9.61 14.00
N MET A 79 -9.90 -8.45 13.55
CA MET A 79 -9.75 -7.24 14.36
C MET A 79 -10.72 -6.16 13.88
N GLY A 80 -11.06 -5.21 14.75
CA GLY A 80 -11.68 -3.95 14.32
C GLY A 80 -10.67 -3.03 13.62
N ASP A 81 -11.14 -2.01 12.89
CA ASP A 81 -10.26 -1.10 12.14
C ASP A 81 -9.22 -0.39 13.03
N GLY A 82 -9.65 0.07 14.21
CA GLY A 82 -8.75 0.72 15.18
C GLY A 82 -7.68 -0.22 15.72
N GLU A 83 -8.09 -1.44 16.11
CA GLU A 83 -7.18 -2.47 16.61
C GLU A 83 -6.17 -2.91 15.55
N LEU A 84 -6.61 -3.09 14.30
CA LEU A 84 -5.72 -3.39 13.18
C LEU A 84 -4.71 -2.26 12.95
N LEU A 85 -5.15 -1.00 13.01
CA LEU A 85 -4.26 0.15 12.83
C LEU A 85 -3.21 0.24 13.93
N ASP A 86 -3.61 0.04 15.19
CA ASP A 86 -2.71 0.04 16.34
C ASP A 86 -1.68 -1.10 16.22
N TYR A 87 -2.14 -2.30 15.84
CA TYR A 87 -1.27 -3.44 15.59
C TYR A 87 -0.26 -3.14 14.47
N ILE A 88 -0.72 -2.60 13.33
CA ILE A 88 0.14 -2.21 12.20
C ILE A 88 1.20 -1.19 12.66
N CYS A 89 0.81 -0.18 13.43
CA CYS A 89 1.75 0.82 13.94
C CYS A 89 2.80 0.18 14.85
N ALA A 90 2.42 -0.78 15.69
CA ALA A 90 3.34 -1.55 16.54
C ALA A 90 4.31 -2.44 15.74
N GLN A 91 4.02 -2.76 14.47
CA GLN A 91 4.93 -3.48 13.58
C GLN A 91 5.96 -2.59 12.87
N SER A 92 6.00 -1.29 13.17
CA SER A 92 6.97 -0.37 12.57
C SER A 92 8.40 -0.72 12.97
N LEU A 93 9.29 -0.70 11.99
CA LEU A 93 10.71 -1.00 12.15
C LEU A 93 11.55 0.26 11.87
N PRO A 94 12.70 0.43 12.55
CA PRO A 94 13.56 1.59 12.33
C PRO A 94 14.25 1.53 10.96
N VAL A 95 14.30 2.69 10.30
CA VAL A 95 15.07 2.93 9.07
C VAL A 95 16.26 3.82 9.42
N LYS A 96 17.46 3.40 9.02
CA LYS A 96 18.68 4.17 9.30
C LYS A 96 18.63 5.52 8.58
N GLY A 97 18.85 6.61 9.32
CA GLY A 97 18.92 7.96 8.75
C GLY A 97 17.57 8.57 8.35
N ALA A 98 16.44 7.95 8.71
CA ALA A 98 15.10 8.48 8.47
C ALA A 98 14.32 8.61 9.77
N ALA A 99 13.46 9.63 9.86
CA ALA A 99 12.54 9.80 10.97
C ALA A 99 11.49 8.68 10.97
N ALA A 100 10.95 8.36 12.16
CA ALA A 100 9.82 7.44 12.26
C ALA A 100 8.62 8.00 11.48
N ALA A 101 8.03 7.17 10.64
CA ALA A 101 6.85 7.51 9.84
C ALA A 101 5.72 6.54 10.16
N LYS A 102 4.50 7.07 10.26
CA LYS A 102 3.31 6.24 10.45
C LYS A 102 3.01 5.49 9.14
N PRO A 103 2.90 4.15 9.14
CA PRO A 103 2.50 3.41 7.94
C PRO A 103 1.07 3.75 7.50
N SER A 104 0.76 3.52 6.23
CA SER A 104 -0.61 3.70 5.70
C SER A 104 -1.65 2.85 6.45
N VAL A 105 -2.88 3.35 6.54
CA VAL A 105 -4.02 2.61 7.12
C VAL A 105 -4.36 1.33 6.32
N GLU A 106 -3.96 1.30 5.06
CA GLU A 106 -4.18 0.20 4.12
C GLU A 106 -3.07 -0.87 4.18
N THR A 107 -2.10 -0.74 5.08
CA THR A 107 -0.95 -1.68 5.18
C THR A 107 -1.38 -3.14 5.32
N GLY A 108 -2.54 -3.41 5.92
CA GLY A 108 -3.08 -4.75 6.09
C GLY A 108 -3.21 -5.52 4.77
N PHE A 109 -3.96 -4.98 3.79
CA PHE A 109 -4.15 -5.68 2.51
C PHE A 109 -2.85 -5.71 1.69
N HIS A 110 -2.02 -4.66 1.80
CA HIS A 110 -0.69 -4.65 1.18
C HIS A 110 0.18 -5.81 1.70
N ALA A 111 0.04 -6.21 2.97
CA ALA A 111 0.79 -7.34 3.53
C ALA A 111 0.31 -8.71 2.98
N LEU A 112 -0.98 -8.83 2.64
CA LEU A 112 -1.59 -10.06 2.11
C LEU A 112 -1.25 -10.31 0.63
N LEU A 113 -1.13 -9.24 -0.16
CA LEU A 113 -0.80 -9.33 -1.58
C LEU A 113 0.68 -9.69 -1.82
N ASN A 114 1.08 -9.79 -3.10
CA ASN A 114 2.42 -10.25 -3.49
C ASN A 114 3.54 -9.20 -3.26
N THR A 115 4.72 -9.40 -3.84
CA THR A 115 5.95 -8.63 -3.57
C THR A 115 5.81 -7.13 -3.73
N ALA A 116 5.20 -6.66 -4.82
CA ALA A 116 5.05 -5.24 -5.13
C ALA A 116 3.57 -4.94 -5.36
N VAL A 117 3.06 -3.91 -4.71
CA VAL A 117 1.64 -3.53 -4.78
C VAL A 117 1.55 -2.04 -5.04
N VAL A 118 0.73 -1.68 -6.04
CA VAL A 118 0.33 -0.31 -6.33
C VAL A 118 -1.18 -0.26 -6.21
N HIS A 119 -1.66 0.65 -5.37
CA HIS A 119 -3.06 0.94 -5.19
C HIS A 119 -3.29 2.41 -5.51
N VAL A 120 -4.23 2.71 -6.40
CA VAL A 120 -4.57 4.07 -6.80
C VAL A 120 -6.07 4.21 -6.92
N HIS A 121 -6.56 5.45 -6.74
CA HIS A 121 -7.95 5.80 -6.93
C HIS A 121 -8.12 6.42 -8.32
N SER A 122 -7.80 5.64 -9.35
CA SER A 122 -7.86 6.13 -10.73
C SER A 122 -9.28 6.56 -11.09
N VAL A 123 -9.42 7.76 -11.65
CA VAL A 123 -10.69 8.28 -12.18
C VAL A 123 -11.27 7.34 -13.23
N TYR A 124 -10.42 6.73 -14.06
CA TYR A 124 -10.83 5.77 -15.09
C TYR A 124 -11.34 4.45 -14.51
N ALA A 125 -10.66 3.93 -13.48
CA ALA A 125 -11.13 2.73 -12.79
C ALA A 125 -12.44 3.00 -12.04
N ASN A 126 -12.57 4.17 -11.40
CA ASN A 126 -13.81 4.57 -10.73
C ASN A 126 -14.98 4.75 -11.70
N LEU A 127 -14.75 5.22 -12.93
CA LEU A 127 -15.79 5.25 -13.95
C LEU A 127 -16.36 3.84 -14.22
N LEU A 128 -15.50 2.82 -14.29
CA LEU A 128 -15.95 1.43 -14.41
C LEU A 128 -16.67 0.98 -13.12
N ASN A 129 -16.13 1.26 -11.94
CA ASN A 129 -16.70 0.80 -10.67
C ASN A 129 -18.09 1.40 -10.36
N MET A 130 -18.40 2.58 -10.91
CA MET A 130 -19.61 3.34 -10.60
C MET A 130 -20.66 3.31 -11.72
N THR A 131 -20.40 2.62 -12.84
CA THR A 131 -21.33 2.52 -13.97
C THR A 131 -22.05 1.17 -13.96
N VAL A 132 -23.34 1.15 -14.32
CA VAL A 132 -24.17 -0.07 -14.36
C VAL A 132 -23.54 -1.16 -15.23
N GLU A 133 -23.06 -0.81 -16.41
CA GLU A 133 -22.40 -1.71 -17.36
C GLU A 133 -20.91 -1.94 -17.04
N GLY A 134 -20.40 -1.30 -15.98
CA GLY A 134 -18.98 -1.18 -15.71
C GLY A 134 -18.29 -2.50 -15.42
N ARG A 135 -18.94 -3.42 -14.69
CA ARG A 135 -18.41 -4.77 -14.45
C ARG A 135 -18.25 -5.57 -15.75
N ALA A 136 -19.23 -5.49 -16.64
CA ALA A 136 -19.17 -6.17 -17.95
C ALA A 136 -18.10 -5.54 -18.86
N ALA A 137 -17.98 -4.21 -18.85
CA ALA A 137 -16.93 -3.50 -19.57
C ALA A 137 -15.52 -3.85 -19.03
N ALA A 138 -15.34 -3.89 -17.72
CA ALA A 138 -14.08 -4.25 -17.09
C ALA A 138 -13.69 -5.70 -17.38
N ALA A 139 -14.63 -6.65 -17.35
CA ALA A 139 -14.36 -8.05 -17.72
C ALA A 139 -13.89 -8.20 -19.18
N ARG A 140 -14.39 -7.35 -20.08
CA ARG A 140 -13.96 -7.32 -21.50
C ARG A 140 -12.59 -6.67 -21.68
N LEU A 141 -12.35 -5.53 -21.02
CA LEU A 141 -11.11 -4.76 -21.13
C LEU A 141 -9.94 -5.43 -20.39
N PHE A 142 -10.23 -6.08 -19.27
CA PHE A 142 -9.26 -6.66 -18.35
C PHE A 142 -9.68 -8.09 -17.94
N PRO A 143 -9.65 -9.06 -18.86
CA PRO A 143 -10.16 -10.42 -18.60
C PRO A 143 -9.42 -11.18 -17.48
N GLY A 144 -8.20 -10.75 -17.13
CA GLY A 144 -7.43 -11.30 -16.00
C GLY A 144 -7.64 -10.56 -14.67
N ALA A 145 -8.45 -9.50 -14.64
CA ALA A 145 -8.68 -8.73 -13.42
C ALA A 145 -9.72 -9.43 -12.52
N ALA A 146 -9.46 -9.41 -11.21
CA ALA A 146 -10.48 -9.75 -10.23
C ALA A 146 -11.38 -8.53 -9.98
N TRP A 147 -12.70 -8.73 -9.98
CA TRP A 147 -13.66 -7.73 -9.54
C TRP A 147 -14.08 -8.00 -8.11
N ILE A 148 -13.85 -7.04 -7.21
CA ILE A 148 -14.21 -7.14 -5.80
C ILE A 148 -15.37 -6.18 -5.56
N ASP A 149 -16.44 -6.69 -4.95
CA ASP A 149 -17.58 -5.85 -4.57
C ASP A 149 -17.17 -4.87 -3.47
N TYR A 150 -17.87 -3.74 -3.40
CA TYR A 150 -17.49 -2.67 -2.48
C TYR A 150 -17.48 -3.16 -1.02
N VAL A 151 -16.34 -2.95 -0.37
CA VAL A 151 -16.15 -3.10 1.07
C VAL A 151 -15.42 -1.84 1.55
N PRO A 152 -15.80 -1.26 2.70
CA PRO A 152 -15.06 -0.14 3.27
C PRO A 152 -13.57 -0.49 3.47
N PRO A 153 -12.65 0.47 3.26
CA PRO A 153 -11.23 0.24 3.54
C PRO A 153 -11.04 -0.04 5.03
N GLY A 154 -10.10 -0.93 5.36
CA GLY A 154 -9.82 -1.33 6.74
C GLY A 154 -9.81 -2.84 6.93
N ALA A 155 -10.14 -3.29 8.13
CA ALA A 155 -10.06 -4.69 8.54
C ALA A 155 -11.03 -5.60 7.78
N ARG A 156 -12.18 -5.09 7.31
CA ARG A 156 -13.12 -5.90 6.49
C ARG A 156 -12.60 -6.20 5.09
N LEU A 157 -11.72 -5.35 4.55
CA LEU A 157 -11.08 -5.55 3.26
C LEU A 157 -9.92 -6.56 3.35
N CYS A 158 -9.40 -6.78 4.56
CA CYS A 158 -8.29 -7.70 4.84
C CYS A 158 -8.77 -9.12 5.18
#